data_AF-A0AAC9ERE4-F1
#
_entry.id   AF-A0AAC9ERE4-F1
#
_cell.length_a   1.000
_cell.length_b   1.000
_cell.length_c   1.000
_cell.angle_alpha   90.00
_cell.angle_beta   90.00
_cell.angle_gamma   90.00
#
_symmetry.space_group_name_H-M   'P 1'
#
loop_
_entity.id
_entity.type
_entity.pdbx_description
1 polymer ?
#
loop_
_entity_poly.entity_id
_entity_poly.type
_entity_poly.pdbx_seq_one_letter_code
_entity_poly.pdbx_strand_id
1 'polypeptide(L)'
;MTPAEFLTPQRLARLSANQQKYAAAILNDVQRVRETVKLAQGSWTPQQVAGTLAALPTMVDQPHLYFVAVVPVLTAYFKAQKLANFAELEAALKVARPELVEKHGDAAGEQQAYEGVVALVEDWVEAMVTQPDVANLSQADLQHFITIVHTTAELMITGKHLQPNDWDVKTLNEIMFGPFTHLLDEADRVPALFNLVPFALTTLFDYLAAQGKLTHATELQDWVGSHHTALVTMYDPKLETFFEDLTTAMQRANVDADDHDAVDAFTQDYLRAHPTASRELFTTDRQLTHKKHIKQVKYSQKKRRKRRRR
;
A
#
# COMPACT_ATOMS: atom_id res chain seq x y z
N MET A 1 8.63 -25.90 -16.77
CA MET A 1 9.30 -24.89 -15.95
C MET A 1 8.65 -24.89 -14.58
N THR A 2 9.43 -24.95 -13.51
CA THR A 2 8.93 -24.98 -12.12
C THR A 2 8.78 -23.56 -11.55
N PRO A 3 8.08 -23.36 -10.41
CA PRO A 3 8.04 -22.07 -9.73
C PRO A 3 9.45 -21.54 -9.38
N ALA A 4 10.35 -22.39 -8.90
CA ALA A 4 11.72 -22.03 -8.57
C ALA A 4 12.51 -21.52 -9.80
N GLU A 5 12.30 -22.13 -10.97
CA GLU A 5 12.92 -21.68 -12.23
C GLU A 5 12.34 -20.36 -12.75
N PHE A 6 11.09 -20.04 -12.39
CA PHE A 6 10.47 -18.78 -12.74
C PHE A 6 10.92 -17.63 -11.84
N LEU A 7 11.07 -17.88 -10.53
CA LEU A 7 11.44 -16.89 -9.51
C LEU A 7 12.92 -16.44 -9.55
N THR A 8 13.59 -16.62 -10.69
CA THR A 8 14.96 -16.11 -10.90
C THR A 8 14.95 -14.58 -11.06
N PRO A 9 16.01 -13.86 -10.61
CA PRO A 9 16.08 -12.40 -10.71
C PRO A 9 15.83 -11.86 -12.13
N GLN A 10 16.32 -12.57 -13.15
CA GLN A 10 16.21 -12.19 -14.55
C GLN A 10 14.76 -12.21 -15.07
N ARG A 11 13.91 -13.10 -14.52
CA ARG A 11 12.51 -13.22 -14.92
C ARG A 11 11.60 -12.37 -14.06
N LEU A 12 11.90 -12.25 -12.76
CA LEU A 12 11.22 -11.32 -11.86
C LEU A 12 11.39 -9.88 -12.32
N ALA A 13 12.55 -9.48 -12.84
CA ALA A 13 12.78 -8.15 -13.39
C ALA A 13 11.88 -7.77 -14.58
N ARG A 14 11.12 -8.71 -15.15
CA ARG A 14 10.12 -8.46 -16.21
C ARG A 14 8.70 -8.25 -15.69
N LEU A 15 8.50 -8.42 -14.38
CA LEU A 15 7.25 -8.19 -13.70
C LEU A 15 7.25 -6.78 -13.10
N SER A 16 6.07 -6.18 -12.89
CA SER A 16 5.96 -4.95 -12.10
C SER A 16 6.42 -5.20 -10.67
N ALA A 17 6.85 -4.18 -9.92
CA ALA A 17 7.35 -4.42 -8.56
C ALA A 17 6.29 -5.04 -7.63
N ASN A 18 5.02 -4.64 -7.77
CA ASN A 18 3.91 -5.28 -7.06
C ASN A 18 3.84 -6.79 -7.36
N GLN A 19 3.94 -7.16 -8.63
CA GLN A 19 3.99 -8.56 -9.05
C GLN A 19 5.25 -9.27 -8.52
N GLN A 20 6.40 -8.60 -8.48
CA GLN A 20 7.64 -9.16 -7.91
C GLN A 20 7.49 -9.44 -6.41
N LYS A 21 6.89 -8.52 -5.63
CA LYS A 21 6.66 -8.65 -4.19
C LYS A 21 5.88 -9.93 -3.88
N TYR A 22 4.79 -10.19 -4.61
CA TYR A 22 3.91 -11.32 -4.31
C TYR A 22 4.17 -12.59 -5.14
N ALA A 23 5.05 -12.55 -6.15
CA ALA A 23 5.24 -13.66 -7.10
C ALA A 23 5.49 -15.01 -6.42
N ALA A 24 6.35 -15.04 -5.39
CA ALA A 24 6.66 -16.28 -4.68
C ALA A 24 5.47 -16.80 -3.87
N ALA A 25 4.79 -15.92 -3.13
CA ALA A 25 3.62 -16.27 -2.35
C ALA A 25 2.48 -16.77 -3.25
N ILE A 26 2.17 -16.04 -4.33
CA ILE A 26 1.14 -16.41 -5.31
C ILE A 26 1.38 -17.81 -5.87
N LEU A 27 2.60 -18.11 -6.34
CA LEU A 27 2.88 -19.40 -6.95
C LEU A 27 2.78 -20.57 -5.96
N ASN A 28 3.18 -20.36 -4.71
CA ASN A 28 3.06 -21.36 -3.65
C ASN A 28 1.59 -21.57 -3.24
N ASP A 29 0.86 -20.47 -3.03
CA ASP A 29 -0.53 -20.49 -2.58
C ASP A 29 -1.45 -21.08 -3.64
N VAL A 30 -1.32 -20.67 -4.90
CA VAL A 30 -2.10 -21.21 -6.01
C VAL A 30 -1.86 -22.71 -6.16
N GLN A 31 -0.61 -23.17 -6.03
CA GLN A 31 -0.30 -24.60 -6.08
C GLN A 31 -0.95 -25.36 -4.90
N ARG A 32 -0.81 -24.83 -3.68
CA ARG A 32 -1.40 -25.41 -2.46
C ARG A 32 -2.93 -25.46 -2.53
N VAL A 33 -3.57 -24.40 -3.00
CA VAL A 33 -5.03 -24.35 -3.20
C VAL A 33 -5.44 -25.37 -4.25
N ARG A 34 -4.74 -25.43 -5.40
CA ARG A 34 -5.01 -26.42 -6.46
C ARG A 34 -4.96 -27.86 -5.94
N GLU A 35 -4.00 -28.18 -5.07
CA GLU A 35 -3.90 -29.48 -4.40
C GLU A 35 -5.06 -29.71 -3.44
N THR A 36 -5.41 -28.71 -2.65
CA THR A 36 -6.47 -28.77 -1.63
C THR A 36 -7.85 -28.99 -2.25
N VAL A 37 -8.15 -28.31 -3.37
CA VAL A 37 -9.40 -28.50 -4.13
C VAL A 37 -9.36 -29.70 -5.08
N LYS A 38 -8.31 -30.55 -4.99
CA LYS A 38 -8.12 -31.78 -5.78
C LYS A 38 -8.06 -31.54 -7.30
N LEU A 39 -7.58 -30.37 -7.72
CA LEU A 39 -7.40 -29.98 -9.12
C LEU A 39 -5.94 -30.10 -9.59
N ALA A 40 -5.05 -30.70 -8.79
CA ALA A 40 -3.61 -30.83 -9.09
C ALA A 40 -3.25 -31.93 -10.09
N GLN A 41 -4.22 -32.64 -10.65
CA GLN A 41 -3.95 -33.72 -11.61
C GLN A 41 -3.62 -33.16 -13.01
N GLY A 42 -2.44 -33.54 -13.52
CA GLY A 42 -2.03 -33.25 -14.90
C GLY A 42 -1.65 -31.79 -15.16
N SER A 43 -1.53 -31.45 -16.45
CA SER A 43 -1.27 -30.09 -16.91
C SER A 43 -2.45 -29.17 -16.61
N TRP A 44 -2.18 -27.88 -16.44
CA TRP A 44 -3.20 -26.87 -16.21
C TRP A 44 -4.26 -26.88 -17.32
N THR A 45 -5.53 -26.87 -16.91
CA THR A 45 -6.69 -26.64 -17.80
C THR A 45 -7.43 -25.36 -17.38
N PRO A 46 -8.21 -24.74 -18.28
CA PRO A 46 -9.04 -23.58 -17.94
C PRO A 46 -9.93 -23.80 -16.70
N GLN A 47 -10.54 -24.99 -16.59
CA GLN A 47 -11.40 -25.35 -15.47
C GLN A 47 -10.61 -25.46 -14.16
N GLN A 48 -9.36 -25.98 -14.21
CA GLN A 48 -8.49 -26.03 -13.03
C GLN A 48 -8.07 -24.63 -12.58
N VAL A 49 -7.79 -23.72 -13.53
CA VAL A 49 -7.50 -22.31 -13.23
C VAL A 49 -8.69 -21.67 -12.53
N ALA A 50 -9.89 -21.73 -13.14
CA ALA A 50 -11.09 -21.13 -12.58
C ALA A 50 -11.40 -21.68 -11.17
N GLY A 51 -11.44 -23.01 -11.01
CA GLY A 51 -11.74 -23.62 -9.71
C GLY A 51 -10.68 -23.35 -8.62
N THR A 52 -9.41 -23.22 -9.00
CA THR A 52 -8.34 -22.87 -8.05
C THR A 52 -8.45 -21.41 -7.61
N LEU A 53 -8.70 -20.50 -8.56
CA LEU A 53 -8.78 -19.07 -8.26
C LEU A 53 -10.06 -18.69 -7.53
N ALA A 54 -11.20 -19.33 -7.82
CA ALA A 54 -12.42 -19.16 -7.03
C ALA A 54 -12.23 -19.53 -5.54
N ALA A 55 -11.40 -20.53 -5.26
CA ALA A 55 -11.13 -20.99 -3.90
C ALA A 55 -10.06 -20.14 -3.18
N LEU A 56 -9.16 -19.48 -3.91
CA LEU A 56 -8.00 -18.78 -3.36
C LEU A 56 -8.39 -17.77 -2.25
N PRO A 57 -9.35 -16.83 -2.43
CA PRO A 57 -9.72 -15.84 -1.41
C PRO A 57 -10.43 -16.41 -0.18
N THR A 58 -10.76 -17.70 -0.20
CA THR A 58 -11.33 -18.40 0.96
C THR A 58 -10.29 -19.20 1.73
N MET A 59 -9.11 -19.40 1.14
CA MET A 59 -8.06 -20.28 1.67
C MET A 59 -6.78 -19.55 2.02
N VAL A 60 -6.61 -18.30 1.57
CA VAL A 60 -5.48 -17.46 1.96
C VAL A 60 -5.97 -16.14 2.51
N ASP A 61 -5.38 -15.75 3.63
CA ASP A 61 -5.53 -14.42 4.21
C ASP A 61 -4.37 -13.59 3.68
N GLN A 62 -4.65 -12.86 2.60
CA GLN A 62 -3.69 -12.05 1.86
C GLN A 62 -4.33 -10.69 1.60
N PRO A 63 -3.52 -9.64 1.44
CA PRO A 63 -4.03 -8.30 1.20
C PRO A 63 -4.55 -8.13 -0.22
N HIS A 64 -5.27 -7.05 -0.46
CA HIS A 64 -5.84 -6.75 -1.77
C HIS A 64 -4.78 -6.67 -2.90
N LEU A 65 -3.65 -6.00 -2.66
CA LEU A 65 -2.55 -5.87 -3.65
C LEU A 65 -1.97 -7.23 -4.09
N TYR A 66 -2.05 -8.25 -3.22
CA TYR A 66 -1.71 -9.63 -3.57
C TYR A 66 -2.70 -10.16 -4.61
N PHE A 67 -4.00 -10.04 -4.38
CA PHE A 67 -5.03 -10.56 -5.29
C PHE A 67 -4.99 -9.85 -6.65
N VAL A 68 -4.66 -8.56 -6.68
CA VAL A 68 -4.38 -7.79 -7.91
C VAL A 68 -3.22 -8.41 -8.71
N ALA A 69 -2.17 -8.85 -8.02
CA ALA A 69 -0.97 -9.43 -8.63
C ALA A 69 -1.14 -10.89 -9.09
N VAL A 70 -2.14 -11.63 -8.60
CA VAL A 70 -2.34 -13.06 -8.90
C VAL A 70 -2.41 -13.33 -10.42
N VAL A 71 -3.31 -12.64 -11.12
CA VAL A 71 -3.52 -12.85 -12.56
C VAL A 71 -2.30 -12.51 -13.42
N PRO A 72 -1.65 -11.33 -13.28
CA PRO A 72 -0.48 -11.00 -14.08
C PRO A 72 0.72 -11.91 -13.77
N VAL A 73 0.95 -12.28 -12.51
CA VAL A 73 2.00 -13.24 -12.12
C VAL A 73 1.75 -14.61 -12.77
N LEU A 74 0.53 -15.14 -12.67
CA LEU A 74 0.18 -16.43 -13.27
C LEU A 74 0.24 -16.38 -14.81
N THR A 75 -0.16 -15.28 -15.42
CA THR A 75 -0.06 -15.08 -16.88
C THR A 75 1.40 -15.13 -17.31
N ALA A 76 2.29 -14.41 -16.63
CA ALA A 76 3.72 -14.42 -16.91
C ALA A 76 4.33 -15.81 -16.69
N TYR A 77 3.92 -16.51 -15.62
CA TYR A 77 4.37 -17.86 -15.32
C TYR A 77 3.95 -18.88 -16.37
N PHE A 78 2.69 -18.88 -16.81
CA PHE A 78 2.19 -19.79 -17.85
C PHE A 78 2.79 -19.47 -19.22
N LYS A 79 2.97 -18.18 -19.55
CA LYS A 79 3.67 -17.76 -20.78
C LYS A 79 5.11 -18.28 -20.80
N ALA A 80 5.80 -18.19 -19.66
CA ALA A 80 7.16 -18.67 -19.51
C ALA A 80 7.29 -20.20 -19.59
N GLN A 81 6.22 -20.95 -19.27
CA GLN A 81 6.16 -22.40 -19.44
C GLN A 81 5.96 -22.84 -20.90
N LYS A 82 5.58 -21.93 -21.80
CA LYS A 82 5.28 -22.22 -23.22
C LYS A 82 4.24 -23.33 -23.40
N LEU A 83 3.17 -23.29 -22.60
CA LEU A 83 2.09 -24.28 -22.64
C LEU A 83 1.33 -24.19 -23.97
N ALA A 84 0.98 -25.33 -24.57
CA ALA A 84 0.26 -25.39 -25.85
C ALA A 84 -1.14 -24.75 -25.77
N ASN A 85 -1.79 -24.82 -24.61
CA ASN A 85 -3.10 -24.24 -24.32
C ASN A 85 -3.00 -22.85 -23.65
N PHE A 86 -1.86 -22.15 -23.77
CA PHE A 86 -1.66 -20.86 -23.09
C PHE A 86 -2.79 -19.85 -23.34
N ALA A 87 -3.30 -19.74 -24.58
CA ALA A 87 -4.37 -18.81 -24.90
C ALA A 87 -5.67 -19.09 -24.11
N GLU A 88 -6.01 -20.37 -23.92
CA GLU A 88 -7.18 -20.78 -23.14
C GLU A 88 -6.97 -20.54 -21.64
N LEU A 89 -5.74 -20.76 -21.15
CA LEU A 89 -5.38 -20.46 -19.76
C LEU A 89 -5.36 -18.96 -19.48
N GLU A 90 -4.86 -18.15 -20.40
CA GLU A 90 -4.88 -16.69 -20.31
C GLU A 90 -6.32 -16.17 -20.28
N ALA A 91 -7.21 -16.72 -21.12
CA ALA A 91 -8.63 -16.38 -21.08
C ALA A 91 -9.26 -16.77 -19.72
N ALA A 92 -8.97 -17.95 -19.20
CA ALA A 92 -9.47 -18.39 -17.90
C ALA A 92 -8.95 -17.52 -16.74
N LEU A 93 -7.68 -17.12 -16.78
CA LEU A 93 -7.10 -16.20 -15.79
C LEU A 93 -7.79 -14.83 -15.81
N LYS A 94 -8.10 -14.30 -17.02
CA LYS A 94 -8.85 -13.04 -17.15
C LYS A 94 -10.27 -13.17 -16.63
N VAL A 95 -10.94 -14.30 -16.89
CA VAL A 95 -12.30 -14.56 -16.41
C VAL A 95 -12.37 -14.78 -14.90
N ALA A 96 -11.34 -15.37 -14.29
CA ALA A 96 -11.30 -15.62 -12.84
C ALA A 96 -10.82 -14.41 -12.02
N ARG A 97 -10.30 -13.37 -12.67
CA ARG A 97 -9.85 -12.14 -12.02
C ARG A 97 -10.92 -11.50 -11.13
N PRO A 98 -12.20 -11.42 -11.54
CA PRO A 98 -13.22 -10.77 -10.74
C PRO A 98 -13.46 -11.45 -9.38
N GLU A 99 -13.53 -12.79 -9.38
CA GLU A 99 -13.78 -13.61 -8.18
C GLU A 99 -12.64 -13.51 -7.15
N LEU A 100 -11.41 -13.20 -7.59
CA LEU A 100 -10.27 -12.99 -6.70
C LEU A 100 -10.36 -11.68 -5.90
N VAL A 101 -11.09 -10.71 -6.43
CA VAL A 101 -11.15 -9.33 -5.93
C VAL A 101 -12.52 -9.03 -5.30
N GLU A 102 -13.55 -9.82 -5.62
CA GLU A 102 -14.95 -9.65 -5.18
C GLU A 102 -15.18 -9.72 -3.67
N LYS A 103 -14.26 -10.29 -2.88
CA LYS A 103 -14.40 -10.32 -1.41
C LYS A 103 -14.17 -8.96 -0.72
N HIS A 104 -13.88 -7.90 -1.48
CA HIS A 104 -13.57 -6.56 -0.95
C HIS A 104 -14.41 -5.40 -1.53
N GLY A 105 -15.51 -5.65 -2.26
CA GLY A 105 -16.43 -4.57 -2.67
C GLY A 105 -17.55 -5.01 -3.62
N ASP A 106 -18.76 -4.52 -3.36
CA ASP A 106 -19.96 -4.74 -4.18
C ASP A 106 -19.85 -4.10 -5.58
N ALA A 107 -20.52 -4.74 -6.56
CA ALA A 107 -20.89 -4.26 -7.89
C ALA A 107 -19.83 -4.30 -9.02
N ALA A 108 -20.12 -5.16 -10.01
CA ALA A 108 -19.41 -5.35 -11.29
C ALA A 108 -19.12 -4.08 -12.13
N GLY A 109 -19.67 -2.92 -11.78
CA GLY A 109 -19.36 -1.63 -12.39
C GLY A 109 -18.08 -0.97 -11.84
N GLU A 110 -17.77 -1.17 -10.55
CA GLU A 110 -16.55 -0.65 -9.92
C GLU A 110 -15.29 -1.39 -10.41
N GLN A 111 -15.49 -2.63 -10.89
CA GLN A 111 -14.41 -3.53 -11.28
C GLN A 111 -13.75 -3.17 -12.62
N GLN A 112 -14.52 -2.75 -13.63
CA GLN A 112 -13.94 -2.22 -14.88
C GLN A 112 -13.21 -0.89 -14.67
N ALA A 113 -13.73 -0.04 -13.77
CA ALA A 113 -13.04 1.19 -13.37
C ALA A 113 -11.72 0.87 -12.66
N TYR A 114 -11.73 -0.13 -11.76
CA TYR A 114 -10.55 -0.58 -11.03
C TYR A 114 -9.46 -1.18 -11.92
N GLU A 115 -9.82 -2.02 -12.90
CA GLU A 115 -8.84 -2.61 -13.83
C GLU A 115 -8.14 -1.55 -14.70
N GLY A 116 -8.90 -0.52 -15.11
CA GLY A 116 -8.34 0.66 -15.75
C GLY A 116 -7.36 1.39 -14.82
N VAL A 117 -7.69 1.51 -13.54
CA VAL A 117 -6.84 2.15 -12.52
C VAL A 117 -5.55 1.39 -12.29
N VAL A 118 -5.57 0.07 -12.10
CA VAL A 118 -4.34 -0.69 -11.85
C VAL A 118 -3.37 -0.58 -13.02
N ALA A 119 -3.83 -0.78 -14.25
CA ALA A 119 -2.98 -0.66 -15.44
C ALA A 119 -2.46 0.77 -15.61
N LEU A 120 -3.34 1.76 -15.41
CA LEU A 120 -2.97 3.18 -15.46
C LEU A 120 -1.90 3.53 -14.42
N VAL A 121 -2.03 3.02 -13.19
CA VAL A 121 -1.07 3.29 -12.11
C VAL A 121 0.22 2.51 -12.32
N GLU A 122 0.18 1.29 -12.88
CA GLU A 122 1.39 0.57 -13.30
C GLU A 122 2.18 1.38 -14.34
N ASP A 123 1.52 1.97 -15.34
CA ASP A 123 2.19 2.85 -16.32
C ASP A 123 2.82 4.09 -15.65
N TRP A 124 2.16 4.65 -14.63
CA TRP A 124 2.69 5.80 -13.88
C TRP A 124 3.93 5.39 -13.09
N VAL A 125 3.85 4.27 -12.37
CA VAL A 125 4.94 3.72 -11.60
C VAL A 125 6.12 3.40 -12.52
N GLU A 126 5.90 2.71 -13.65
CA GLU A 126 6.97 2.38 -14.60
C GLU A 126 7.69 3.64 -15.11
N ALA A 127 6.95 4.71 -15.39
CA ALA A 127 7.56 5.97 -15.79
C ALA A 127 8.32 6.64 -14.62
N MET A 128 7.75 6.65 -13.41
CA MET A 128 8.37 7.27 -12.24
C MET A 128 9.63 6.55 -11.77
N VAL A 129 9.69 5.22 -11.85
CA VAL A 129 10.90 4.46 -11.44
C VAL A 129 12.11 4.71 -12.34
N THR A 130 11.92 5.27 -13.53
CA THR A 130 13.02 5.72 -14.40
C THR A 130 13.60 7.09 -14.02
N GLN A 131 12.90 7.84 -13.17
CA GLN A 131 13.38 9.15 -12.72
C GLN A 131 14.58 8.98 -11.78
N PRO A 132 15.61 9.85 -11.83
CA PRO A 132 16.83 9.68 -11.06
C PRO A 132 16.60 9.52 -9.56
N ASP A 133 15.68 10.29 -8.98
CA ASP A 133 15.44 10.27 -7.54
C ASP A 133 14.77 8.96 -7.08
N VAL A 134 13.94 8.35 -7.92
CA VAL A 134 13.28 7.06 -7.64
C VAL A 134 14.20 5.88 -7.97
N ALA A 135 14.96 5.97 -9.06
CA ALA A 135 15.90 4.93 -9.49
C ALA A 135 17.04 4.70 -8.49
N ASN A 136 17.35 5.70 -7.66
CA ASN A 136 18.36 5.63 -6.61
C ASN A 136 17.85 5.00 -5.30
N LEU A 137 16.56 4.69 -5.19
CA LEU A 137 16.01 4.02 -4.01
C LEU A 137 16.59 2.61 -3.85
N SER A 138 16.72 2.17 -2.60
CA SER A 138 16.97 0.75 -2.32
C SER A 138 15.78 -0.08 -2.81
N GLN A 139 15.96 -1.39 -3.03
CA GLN A 139 14.86 -2.25 -3.46
C GLN A 139 13.68 -2.24 -2.47
N ALA A 140 13.95 -2.12 -1.17
CA ALA A 140 12.92 -2.04 -0.14
C ALA A 140 12.18 -0.69 -0.21
N ASP A 141 12.91 0.42 -0.32
CA ASP A 141 12.33 1.76 -0.42
C ASP A 141 11.54 1.94 -1.72
N LEU A 142 12.01 1.34 -2.82
CA LEU A 142 11.30 1.29 -4.09
C LEU A 142 9.95 0.56 -3.92
N GLN A 143 9.93 -0.55 -3.19
CA GLN A 143 8.68 -1.26 -2.93
C GLN A 143 7.72 -0.42 -2.10
N HIS A 144 8.20 0.26 -1.07
CA HIS A 144 7.38 1.18 -0.27
C HIS A 144 6.84 2.34 -1.11
N PHE A 145 7.68 2.96 -1.96
CA PHE A 145 7.27 4.01 -2.89
C PHE A 145 6.11 3.53 -3.77
N ILE A 146 6.23 2.32 -4.33
CA ILE A 146 5.22 1.73 -5.21
C ILE A 146 3.93 1.45 -4.45
N THR A 147 4.02 0.85 -3.26
CA THR A 147 2.85 0.63 -2.39
C THR A 147 2.14 1.96 -2.13
N ILE A 148 2.85 3.02 -1.73
CA ILE A 148 2.24 4.33 -1.45
C ILE A 148 1.50 4.87 -2.68
N VAL A 149 2.15 4.86 -3.85
CA VAL A 149 1.54 5.36 -5.10
C VAL A 149 0.28 4.56 -5.46
N HIS A 150 0.33 3.24 -5.38
CA HIS A 150 -0.82 2.38 -5.65
C HIS A 150 -1.96 2.64 -4.68
N THR A 151 -1.69 2.62 -3.37
CA THR A 151 -2.72 2.83 -2.35
C THR A 151 -3.36 4.21 -2.47
N THR A 152 -2.58 5.26 -2.71
CA THR A 152 -3.12 6.61 -2.92
C THR A 152 -3.98 6.68 -4.17
N ALA A 153 -3.52 6.18 -5.31
CA ALA A 153 -4.28 6.23 -6.55
C ALA A 153 -5.56 5.40 -6.49
N GLU A 154 -5.52 4.22 -5.85
CA GLU A 154 -6.68 3.38 -5.60
C GLU A 154 -7.71 4.10 -4.72
N LEU A 155 -7.27 4.73 -3.63
CA LEU A 155 -8.15 5.49 -2.75
C LEU A 155 -8.82 6.67 -3.47
N MET A 156 -8.08 7.38 -4.32
CA MET A 156 -8.63 8.52 -5.04
C MET A 156 -9.56 8.10 -6.18
N ILE A 157 -9.16 7.14 -7.01
CA ILE A 157 -9.91 6.81 -8.23
C ILE A 157 -11.01 5.79 -7.97
N THR A 158 -10.75 4.80 -7.13
CA THR A 158 -11.75 3.77 -6.80
C THR A 158 -12.51 4.19 -5.55
N GLY A 159 -11.82 4.56 -4.48
CA GLY A 159 -12.45 4.89 -3.20
C GLY A 159 -13.24 6.21 -3.19
N LYS A 160 -12.79 7.22 -3.93
CA LYS A 160 -13.48 8.53 -4.06
C LYS A 160 -14.14 8.75 -5.42
N HIS A 161 -13.94 7.83 -6.37
CA HIS A 161 -14.41 7.97 -7.76
C HIS A 161 -13.91 9.25 -8.46
N LEU A 162 -12.71 9.72 -8.11
CA LEU A 162 -12.12 10.95 -8.65
C LEU A 162 -10.97 10.67 -9.61
N GLN A 163 -11.03 11.28 -10.79
CA GLN A 163 -9.92 11.29 -11.73
C GLN A 163 -8.86 12.33 -11.30
N PRO A 164 -7.59 12.19 -11.73
CA PRO A 164 -6.51 13.08 -11.31
C PRO A 164 -6.78 14.59 -11.45
N ASN A 165 -7.57 15.00 -12.44
CA ASN A 165 -7.93 16.39 -12.67
C ASN A 165 -8.82 16.97 -11.55
N ASP A 166 -9.52 16.11 -10.83
CA ASP A 166 -10.47 16.46 -9.75
C ASP A 166 -9.87 16.21 -8.35
N TRP A 167 -8.61 15.80 -8.27
CA TRP A 167 -7.92 15.60 -6.99
C TRP A 167 -7.63 16.95 -6.34
N ASP A 168 -8.02 17.10 -5.07
CA ASP A 168 -7.83 18.32 -4.30
C ASP A 168 -7.29 18.05 -2.89
N VAL A 169 -6.92 19.12 -2.18
CA VAL A 169 -6.37 19.02 -0.83
C VAL A 169 -7.33 18.34 0.15
N LYS A 170 -8.63 18.59 0.01
CA LYS A 170 -9.64 18.04 0.93
C LYS A 170 -9.68 16.52 0.82
N THR A 171 -9.80 16.02 -0.40
CA THR A 171 -9.89 14.58 -0.70
C THR A 171 -8.58 13.86 -0.37
N LEU A 172 -7.42 14.48 -0.68
CA LEU A 172 -6.13 13.95 -0.25
C LEU A 172 -6.03 13.83 1.27
N ASN A 173 -6.41 14.88 2.01
CA ASN A 173 -6.37 14.86 3.48
C ASN A 173 -7.28 13.77 4.06
N GLU A 174 -8.50 13.62 3.53
CA GLU A 174 -9.44 12.58 3.96
C GLU A 174 -8.89 11.17 3.75
N ILE A 175 -8.21 10.90 2.63
CA ILE A 175 -7.69 9.56 2.37
C ILE A 175 -6.42 9.27 3.19
N MET A 176 -5.50 10.24 3.30
CA MET A 176 -4.21 10.03 3.97
C MET A 176 -4.37 9.85 5.48
N PHE A 177 -5.27 10.62 6.11
CA PHE A 177 -5.53 10.54 7.56
C PHE A 177 -6.80 9.74 7.90
N GLY A 178 -7.30 8.96 6.95
CA GLY A 178 -8.40 8.02 7.17
C GLY A 178 -8.00 6.62 6.69
N PRO A 179 -8.48 6.18 5.52
CA PRO A 179 -8.35 4.80 5.06
C PRO A 179 -6.94 4.38 4.61
N PHE A 180 -5.98 5.30 4.40
CA PHE A 180 -4.66 4.96 3.85
C PHE A 180 -3.92 3.89 4.65
N THR A 181 -3.79 4.04 5.97
CA THR A 181 -3.10 3.07 6.84
C THR A 181 -3.80 1.70 6.86
N HIS A 182 -5.13 1.70 6.79
CA HIS A 182 -5.94 0.49 6.83
C HIS A 182 -5.85 -0.34 5.55
N LEU A 183 -5.64 0.32 4.40
CA LEU A 183 -5.42 -0.35 3.12
C LEU A 183 -3.99 -0.88 2.92
N LEU A 184 -3.07 -0.54 3.83
CA LEU A 184 -1.75 -1.16 3.84
C LEU A 184 -1.82 -2.54 4.49
N ASP A 185 -1.08 -3.48 3.91
CA ASP A 185 -0.73 -4.74 4.53
C ASP A 185 -0.11 -4.49 5.91
N GLU A 186 -0.39 -5.35 6.88
CA GLU A 186 0.24 -5.30 8.20
C GLU A 186 1.78 -5.27 8.10
N ALA A 187 2.35 -6.06 7.19
CA ALA A 187 3.79 -6.08 6.93
C ALA A 187 4.34 -4.77 6.31
N ASP A 188 3.49 -3.99 5.65
CA ASP A 188 3.84 -2.70 5.04
C ASP A 188 3.64 -1.54 6.02
N ARG A 189 2.95 -1.74 7.15
CA ARG A 189 2.80 -0.77 8.23
C ARG A 189 4.12 -0.65 9.01
N VAL A 190 5.13 -0.11 8.37
CA VAL A 190 6.47 0.06 8.96
C VAL A 190 6.91 1.51 8.84
N PRO A 191 7.67 2.04 9.83
CA PRO A 191 8.11 3.44 9.80
C PRO A 191 8.84 3.84 8.51
N ALA A 192 9.56 2.92 7.87
CA ALA A 192 10.23 3.15 6.60
C ALA A 192 9.27 3.56 5.48
N LEU A 193 8.09 2.93 5.38
CA LEU A 193 7.06 3.31 4.40
C LEU A 193 6.54 4.71 4.67
N PHE A 194 6.16 5.02 5.90
CA PHE A 194 5.59 6.33 6.24
C PHE A 194 6.60 7.48 6.05
N ASN A 195 7.89 7.23 6.31
CA ASN A 195 8.95 8.19 6.00
C ASN A 195 9.05 8.53 4.51
N LEU A 196 8.63 7.62 3.62
CA LEU A 196 8.62 7.82 2.17
C LEU A 196 7.33 8.45 1.64
N VAL A 197 6.25 8.52 2.42
CA VAL A 197 4.95 9.06 1.97
C VAL A 197 5.08 10.46 1.37
N PRO A 198 5.73 11.45 2.00
CA PRO A 198 5.86 12.78 1.41
C PRO A 198 6.59 12.76 0.06
N PHE A 199 7.65 11.94 -0.05
CA PHE A 199 8.44 11.80 -1.27
C PHE A 199 7.61 11.17 -2.40
N ALA A 200 6.93 10.07 -2.11
CA ALA A 200 6.10 9.35 -3.08
C ALA A 200 4.95 10.23 -3.60
N LEU A 201 4.24 10.93 -2.70
CA LEU A 201 3.16 11.84 -3.09
C LEU A 201 3.66 13.01 -3.94
N THR A 202 4.77 13.63 -3.55
CA THR A 202 5.36 14.74 -4.33
C THR A 202 5.72 14.26 -5.73
N THR A 203 6.37 13.11 -5.84
CA THR A 203 6.76 12.51 -7.12
C THR A 203 5.54 12.20 -8.00
N LEU A 204 4.49 11.62 -7.42
CA LEU A 204 3.23 11.35 -8.12
C LEU A 204 2.60 12.65 -8.65
N PHE A 205 2.53 13.69 -7.83
CA PHE A 205 1.92 14.95 -8.22
C PHE A 205 2.76 15.68 -9.28
N ASP A 206 4.08 15.70 -9.16
CA ASP A 206 4.98 16.24 -10.18
C ASP A 206 4.79 15.50 -11.52
N TYR A 207 4.74 14.17 -11.49
CA TYR A 207 4.53 13.36 -12.68
C TYR A 207 3.18 13.64 -13.35
N LEU A 208 2.08 13.65 -12.60
CA LEU A 208 0.75 13.92 -13.15
C LEU A 208 0.59 15.36 -13.64
N ALA A 209 1.21 16.33 -12.95
CA ALA A 209 1.25 17.72 -13.36
C ALA A 209 2.01 17.90 -14.69
N ALA A 210 3.18 17.24 -14.84
CA ALA A 210 3.96 17.27 -16.07
C ALA A 210 3.20 16.69 -17.27
N GLN A 211 2.25 15.77 -17.03
CA GLN A 211 1.35 15.23 -18.05
C GLN A 211 0.10 16.08 -18.31
N GLY A 212 -0.08 17.19 -17.59
CA GLY A 212 -1.29 18.02 -17.67
C GLY A 212 -2.54 17.31 -17.15
N LYS A 213 -2.38 16.29 -16.29
CA LYS A 213 -3.49 15.51 -15.71
C LYS A 213 -3.93 16.00 -14.34
N LEU A 214 -3.14 16.85 -13.67
CA LEU A 214 -3.39 17.32 -12.31
C LEU A 214 -3.60 18.84 -12.27
N THR A 215 -4.83 19.27 -12.04
CA THR A 215 -5.22 20.70 -12.05
C THR A 215 -4.69 21.44 -10.82
N HIS A 216 -4.80 20.81 -9.64
CA HIS A 216 -4.46 21.41 -8.34
C HIS A 216 -3.06 21.03 -7.85
N ALA A 217 -2.12 20.79 -8.77
CA ALA A 217 -0.79 20.25 -8.47
C ALA A 217 -0.05 21.05 -7.39
N THR A 218 0.04 22.37 -7.54
CA THR A 218 0.74 23.25 -6.58
C THR A 218 0.14 23.16 -5.18
N GLU A 219 -1.19 23.16 -5.07
CA GLU A 219 -1.88 23.11 -3.78
C GLU A 219 -1.67 21.77 -3.07
N LEU A 220 -1.70 20.67 -3.82
CA LEU A 220 -1.43 19.33 -3.32
C LEU A 220 0.02 19.19 -2.84
N GLN A 221 0.97 19.74 -3.59
CA GLN A 221 2.40 19.74 -3.22
C GLN A 221 2.68 20.58 -1.98
N ASP A 222 2.12 21.79 -1.92
CA ASP A 222 2.22 22.67 -0.75
C ASP A 222 1.63 21.99 0.49
N TRP A 223 0.51 21.28 0.34
CA TRP A 223 -0.11 20.51 1.41
C TRP A 223 0.81 19.38 1.90
N VAL A 224 1.44 18.62 1.00
CA VAL A 224 2.41 17.57 1.38
C VAL A 224 3.56 18.18 2.17
N GLY A 225 4.09 19.31 1.70
CA GLY A 225 5.15 20.05 2.40
C GLY A 225 4.74 20.51 3.80
N SER A 226 3.53 21.07 3.95
CA SER A 226 3.05 21.56 5.25
C SER A 226 2.65 20.44 6.21
N HIS A 227 2.25 19.26 5.70
CA HIS A 227 1.83 18.10 6.48
C HIS A 227 2.90 17.02 6.62
N HIS A 228 4.13 17.27 6.16
CA HIS A 228 5.22 16.30 6.18
C HIS A 228 5.35 15.59 7.54
N THR A 229 5.34 16.33 8.65
CA THR A 229 5.48 15.71 9.99
C THR A 229 4.33 14.76 10.27
N ALA A 230 3.09 15.16 9.97
CA ALA A 230 1.92 14.34 10.19
C ALA A 230 1.92 13.09 9.29
N LEU A 231 2.32 13.22 8.03
CA LEU A 231 2.43 12.12 7.07
C LEU A 231 3.44 11.06 7.52
N VAL A 232 4.61 11.47 8.01
CA VAL A 232 5.63 10.49 8.48
C VAL A 232 5.29 9.86 9.83
N THR A 233 4.37 10.46 10.60
CA THR A 233 3.91 9.95 11.91
C THR A 233 2.50 9.37 11.86
N MET A 234 1.91 9.11 10.68
CA MET A 234 0.58 8.50 10.57
C MET A 234 0.53 7.10 11.21
N TYR A 235 1.68 6.47 11.33
CA TYR A 235 1.85 5.18 11.96
C TYR A 235 2.80 5.28 13.14
N ASP A 236 2.28 4.90 14.31
CA ASP A 236 3.08 4.70 15.50
C ASP A 236 2.98 3.22 15.89
N PRO A 237 4.03 2.41 15.67
CA PRO A 237 4.00 0.98 16.00
C PRO A 237 3.72 0.74 17.48
N LYS A 238 4.06 1.69 18.36
CA LYS A 238 3.75 1.58 19.78
C LYS A 238 2.25 1.72 20.05
N LEU A 239 1.56 2.58 19.30
CA LEU A 239 0.11 2.72 19.39
C LEU A 239 -0.58 1.48 18.84
N GLU A 240 -0.13 0.95 17.70
CA GLU A 240 -0.70 -0.29 17.15
C GLU A 240 -0.55 -1.45 18.13
N THR A 241 0.66 -1.70 18.65
CA THR A 241 0.90 -2.72 19.68
C THR A 241 0.02 -2.50 20.92
N PHE A 242 -0.14 -1.25 21.36
CA PHE A 242 -1.02 -0.93 22.48
C PHE A 242 -2.48 -1.33 22.20
N PHE A 243 -3.02 -1.01 21.01
CA PHE A 243 -4.39 -1.35 20.67
C PHE A 243 -4.58 -2.86 20.46
N GLU A 244 -3.57 -3.57 19.94
CA GLU A 244 -3.58 -5.04 19.86
C GLU A 244 -3.58 -5.68 21.26
N ASP A 245 -2.72 -5.20 22.16
CA ASP A 245 -2.65 -5.69 23.54
C ASP A 245 -3.96 -5.40 24.29
N LEU A 246 -4.54 -4.22 24.10
CA LEU A 246 -5.84 -3.84 24.65
C LEU A 246 -6.95 -4.74 24.11
N THR A 247 -6.98 -4.97 22.80
CA THR A 247 -7.98 -5.84 22.14
C THR A 247 -7.87 -7.28 22.62
N THR A 248 -6.65 -7.80 22.73
CA THR A 248 -6.37 -9.12 23.28
C THR A 248 -6.81 -9.21 24.74
N ALA A 249 -6.58 -8.16 25.53
CA ALA A 249 -7.02 -8.11 26.93
C ALA A 249 -8.55 -8.07 27.05
N MET A 250 -9.24 -7.31 26.19
CA MET A 250 -10.71 -7.27 26.11
C MET A 250 -11.28 -8.64 25.75
N GLN A 251 -10.71 -9.32 24.75
CA GLN A 251 -11.11 -10.68 24.37
C GLN A 251 -10.92 -11.68 25.51
N ARG A 252 -9.79 -11.64 26.23
CA ARG A 252 -9.55 -12.49 27.41
C ARG A 252 -10.51 -12.21 28.55
N ALA A 253 -10.92 -10.96 28.72
CA ALA A 253 -11.91 -10.54 29.70
C ALA A 253 -13.36 -10.74 29.22
N ASN A 254 -13.55 -11.23 28.00
CA ASN A 254 -14.85 -11.46 27.38
C ASN A 254 -15.73 -10.20 27.36
N VAL A 255 -15.09 -9.04 27.12
CA VAL A 255 -15.76 -7.75 26.91
C VAL A 255 -16.48 -7.81 25.57
N ASP A 256 -17.76 -7.45 25.57
CA ASP A 256 -18.54 -7.33 24.34
C ASP A 256 -18.07 -6.11 23.55
N ALA A 257 -17.59 -6.33 22.32
CA ALA A 257 -17.07 -5.26 21.47
C ALA A 257 -18.19 -4.34 20.93
N ASP A 258 -19.44 -4.79 20.98
CA ASP A 258 -20.62 -4.01 20.59
C ASP A 258 -21.21 -3.18 21.76
N ASP A 259 -20.73 -3.41 22.99
CA ASP A 259 -21.07 -2.61 24.17
C ASP A 259 -20.02 -1.52 24.41
N HIS A 260 -20.28 -0.34 23.84
CA HIS A 260 -19.38 0.81 23.94
C HIS A 260 -19.08 1.24 25.39
N ASP A 261 -20.04 1.12 26.31
CA ASP A 261 -19.82 1.50 27.73
C ASP A 261 -18.88 0.49 28.41
N ALA A 262 -19.01 -0.79 28.09
CA ALA A 262 -18.12 -1.84 28.60
C ALA A 262 -16.69 -1.71 28.04
N VAL A 263 -16.56 -1.40 26.74
CA VAL A 263 -15.27 -1.14 26.08
C VAL A 263 -14.58 0.08 26.69
N ASP A 264 -15.32 1.18 26.89
CA ASP A 264 -14.77 2.42 27.46
C ASP A 264 -14.32 2.22 28.91
N ALA A 265 -15.14 1.55 29.74
CA ALA A 265 -14.79 1.23 31.12
C ALA A 265 -13.53 0.34 31.19
N PHE A 266 -13.46 -0.70 30.36
CA PHE A 266 -12.31 -1.58 30.30
C PHE A 266 -11.05 -0.84 29.83
N THR A 267 -11.17 -0.02 28.79
CA THR A 267 -10.05 0.76 28.25
C THR A 267 -9.50 1.74 29.28
N GLN A 268 -10.37 2.41 30.05
CA GLN A 268 -9.92 3.29 31.14
C GLN A 268 -9.17 2.54 32.24
N ASP A 269 -9.67 1.37 32.65
CA ASP A 269 -9.02 0.55 33.68
C ASP A 269 -7.70 -0.04 33.18
N TYR A 270 -7.65 -0.46 31.92
CA TYR A 270 -6.44 -0.91 31.25
C TYR A 270 -5.38 0.20 31.19
N LEU A 271 -5.77 1.43 30.84
CA LEU A 271 -4.88 2.60 30.82
C LEU A 271 -4.36 2.99 32.21
N ARG A 272 -5.20 2.85 33.25
CA ARG A 272 -4.77 3.06 34.65
C ARG A 272 -3.76 2.01 35.10
N ALA A 273 -3.95 0.75 34.69
CA ALA A 273 -3.03 -0.35 34.98
C ALA A 273 -1.70 -0.25 34.20
N HIS A 274 -1.69 0.44 33.06
CA HIS A 274 -0.53 0.62 32.19
C HIS A 274 -0.13 2.11 32.05
N PRO A 275 0.36 2.76 33.13
CA PRO A 275 0.58 4.20 33.18
C PRO A 275 1.69 4.71 32.25
N THR A 276 2.62 3.85 31.84
CA THR A 276 3.64 4.17 30.83
C THR A 276 3.02 4.25 29.42
N ALA A 277 2.22 3.26 29.04
CA ALA A 277 1.51 3.24 27.76
C ALA A 277 0.52 4.41 27.65
N SER A 278 -0.23 4.69 28.72
CA SER A 278 -1.12 5.86 28.79
C SER A 278 -0.39 7.18 28.55
N ARG A 279 0.79 7.38 29.16
CA ARG A 279 1.59 8.60 28.93
C ARG A 279 2.11 8.68 27.50
N GLU A 280 2.51 7.57 26.89
CA GLU A 280 2.95 7.56 25.49
C GLU A 280 1.79 7.93 24.54
N LEU A 281 0.60 7.33 24.71
CA LEU A 281 -0.63 7.68 23.98
C LEU A 281 -0.95 9.18 23.96
N PHE A 282 -0.95 9.82 25.13
CA PHE A 282 -1.30 11.24 25.26
C PHE A 282 -0.14 12.20 24.97
N THR A 283 1.08 11.70 24.72
CA THR A 283 2.21 12.53 24.30
C THR A 283 2.39 12.57 22.79
N THR A 284 2.01 11.51 22.06
CA THR A 284 1.94 11.51 20.58
C THR A 284 0.94 12.56 20.08
N ASP A 285 -0.22 12.69 20.75
CA ASP A 285 -1.26 13.68 20.44
C ASP A 285 -0.81 15.15 20.70
N ARG A 286 0.08 15.35 21.69
CA ARG A 286 0.72 16.66 21.95
C ARG A 286 1.76 17.05 20.90
N GLN A 287 2.39 16.09 20.23
CA GLN A 287 3.35 16.40 19.15
C GLN A 287 2.65 16.86 17.86
N LEU A 288 1.41 16.43 17.63
CA LEU A 288 0.56 16.85 16.50
C LEU A 288 0.01 18.27 16.67
N THR A 289 -0.14 18.75 17.91
CA THR A 289 -0.69 20.09 18.21
C THR A 289 0.38 21.17 18.43
N HIS A 290 1.65 20.80 18.60
CA HIS A 290 2.72 21.77 18.70
C HIS A 290 3.18 22.26 17.32
N LYS A 291 2.69 23.44 16.92
CA LYS A 291 3.44 24.30 15.99
C LYS A 291 4.85 24.45 16.55
N LYS A 292 5.83 23.74 15.98
CA LYS A 292 7.24 23.96 16.27
C LYS A 292 7.51 25.42 15.98
N HIS A 293 7.66 26.24 17.02
CA HIS A 293 8.30 27.54 16.89
C HIS A 293 9.65 27.27 16.24
N ILE A 294 9.79 27.67 14.98
CA ILE A 294 11.05 27.66 14.27
C ILE A 294 11.99 28.50 15.14
N LYS A 295 12.88 27.83 15.89
CA LYS A 295 13.99 28.51 16.53
C LYS A 295 14.80 29.08 15.38
N GLN A 296 14.67 30.39 15.16
CA GLN A 296 15.48 31.14 14.22
C GLN A 296 16.94 30.74 14.46
N VAL A 297 17.51 30.01 13.50
CA VAL A 297 18.93 29.74 13.46
C VAL A 297 19.59 31.09 13.38
N LYS A 298 20.19 31.55 14.48
CA LYS A 298 21.00 32.78 14.49
C LYS A 298 22.17 32.53 13.57
N TYR A 299 22.07 33.03 12.33
CA TYR A 299 23.20 33.08 11.41
C TYR A 299 24.37 33.77 12.11
N SER A 300 25.44 33.00 12.30
CA SER A 300 26.75 33.49 12.72
C SER A 300 27.16 34.64 11.77
N GLN A 301 27.10 35.87 12.29
CA GLN A 301 27.62 37.04 11.59
C GLN A 301 29.13 36.88 11.44
N LYS A 302 29.58 36.42 10.26
CA LYS A 302 30.98 36.46 9.86
C LYS A 302 31.50 37.90 9.98
N LYS A 303 32.35 38.15 10.97
CA LYS A 303 33.13 39.38 11.15
C LYS A 303 33.94 39.67 9.88
N ARG A 304 33.50 40.66 9.09
CA ARG A 304 34.28 41.25 8.00
C ARG A 304 35.44 42.06 8.63
N ARG A 305 36.64 41.48 8.66
CA ARG A 305 37.88 42.21 9.02
C ARG A 305 38.11 43.31 7.98
N LYS A 306 37.96 44.58 8.40
CA LYS A 306 38.42 45.76 7.64
C LYS A 306 39.95 45.71 7.53
N ARG A 307 40.46 45.44 6.33
CA ARG A 307 41.87 45.65 5.97
C ARG A 307 42.06 47.15 5.73
N ARG A 308 42.69 47.86 6.68
CA ARG A 308 43.16 49.24 6.47
C ARG A 308 44.45 49.19 5.64
N ARG A 309 44.47 49.97 4.55
CA ARG A 309 45.68 50.34 3.81
C ARG A 309 46.58 51.18 4.71
N ARG A 310 47.87 50.85 4.75
CA ARG A 310 49.00 51.77 4.69
C ARG A 310 50.11 51.08 3.92
#